data_AF-A0A660PDK4-F1
#
_entry.id   AF-A0A660PDK4-F1
#
_cell.length_a   1.000
_cell.length_b   1.000
_cell.length_c   1.000
_cell.angle_alpha   90.00
_cell.angle_beta   90.00
_cell.angle_gamma   90.00
#
_symmetry.space_group_name_H-M   'P 1'
#
loop_
_entity.id
_entity.type
_entity.pdbx_description
1 polymer ?
#
loop_
_entity_poly.entity_id
_entity_poly.type
_entity_poly.pdbx_seq_one_letter_code
_entity_poly.pdbx_strand_id
1 'polypeptide(L)'
;MKIPKKKELLELQKKYRTDKKIAEVYGVPSRLVAYWRSKKNIGQYSFSKYSHEKIIELWERYGDDRLAGAELGISGPGFRQWRIKYGIKKKPVQLKMEQLELDLRGTYRKSRDSRRETFIKKLLAKKSGLKSVEEGQVISVRPDLAVSVDDTEQIIKQFKLTGFPKVWD
;
A
#
# COMPACT_ATOMS: atom_id res chain seq x y z
N MET A 1 47.65 5.98 -22.91
CA MET A 1 46.20 5.89 -22.60
C MET A 1 45.41 6.71 -23.61
N LYS A 2 44.31 6.17 -24.16
CA LYS A 2 43.48 6.84 -25.17
C LYS A 2 42.33 7.58 -24.48
N ILE A 3 42.21 8.88 -24.72
CA ILE A 3 41.13 9.70 -24.17
C ILE A 3 39.81 9.27 -24.87
N PRO A 4 38.75 8.90 -24.12
CA PRO A 4 37.48 8.46 -24.72
C PRO A 4 36.86 9.53 -25.61
N LYS A 5 36.16 9.10 -26.68
CA LYS A 5 35.36 10.03 -27.51
C LYS A 5 34.09 10.46 -26.75
N LYS A 6 33.46 11.56 -27.18
CA LYS A 6 32.23 12.08 -26.52
C LYS A 6 31.10 11.05 -26.49
N LYS A 7 30.89 10.32 -27.60
CA LYS A 7 29.87 9.26 -27.72
C LYS A 7 30.13 8.09 -26.76
N GLU A 8 31.37 7.63 -26.72
CA GLU A 8 31.83 6.54 -25.85
C GLU A 8 31.61 6.89 -24.37
N LEU A 9 31.96 8.12 -23.96
CA LEU A 9 31.73 8.58 -22.59
C LEU A 9 30.23 8.61 -22.23
N LEU A 10 29.35 8.97 -23.16
CA LEU A 10 27.89 8.94 -22.97
C LEU A 10 27.35 7.51 -22.84
N GLU A 11 27.85 6.56 -23.63
CA GLU A 11 27.47 5.15 -23.54
C GLU A 11 27.89 4.53 -22.20
N LEU A 12 29.13 4.82 -21.77
CA LEU A 12 29.63 4.41 -20.46
C LEU A 12 28.82 5.03 -19.33
N GLN A 13 28.41 6.29 -19.48
CA GLN A 13 27.58 6.98 -18.51
C GLN A 13 26.19 6.32 -18.37
N LYS A 14 25.58 5.91 -19.50
CA LYS A 14 24.33 5.13 -19.50
C LYS A 14 24.50 3.76 -18.83
N LYS A 15 25.61 3.08 -19.10
CA LYS A 15 25.88 1.72 -18.61
C LYS A 15 26.20 1.69 -17.10
N TYR A 16 27.11 2.54 -16.65
CA TYR A 16 27.68 2.47 -15.30
C TYR A 16 27.08 3.46 -14.31
N ARG A 17 26.39 4.50 -14.79
CA ARG A 17 25.69 5.53 -14.02
C ARG A 17 26.56 6.42 -13.12
N THR A 18 27.71 5.95 -12.65
CA THR A 18 28.62 6.66 -11.75
C THR A 18 30.03 6.77 -12.32
N ASP A 19 30.67 7.92 -12.10
CA ASP A 19 32.03 8.17 -12.56
C ASP A 19 33.06 7.22 -11.92
N LYS A 20 32.77 6.72 -10.70
CA LYS A 20 33.61 5.73 -10.00
C LYS A 20 33.71 4.41 -10.77
N LYS A 21 32.58 3.88 -11.24
CA LYS A 21 32.55 2.63 -12.02
C LYS A 21 33.16 2.81 -13.41
N ILE A 22 32.99 3.97 -14.03
CA ILE A 22 33.65 4.29 -15.30
C ILE A 22 35.17 4.34 -15.12
N ALA A 23 35.63 4.91 -14.00
CA ALA A 23 37.04 4.95 -13.62
C ALA A 23 37.63 3.55 -13.42
N GLU A 24 36.92 2.65 -12.73
CA GLU A 24 37.32 1.25 -12.54
C GLU A 24 37.51 0.52 -13.88
N VAL A 25 36.61 0.72 -14.85
CA VAL A 25 36.69 0.08 -16.18
C VAL A 25 37.90 0.56 -16.99
N TYR A 26 38.27 1.84 -16.85
CA TYR A 26 39.43 2.41 -17.54
C TYR A 26 40.73 2.32 -16.75
N GLY A 27 40.69 1.84 -15.50
CA GLY A 27 41.85 1.83 -14.60
C GLY A 27 42.37 3.24 -14.28
N VAL A 28 41.50 4.25 -14.28
CA VAL A 28 41.88 5.66 -14.05
C VAL A 28 41.22 6.21 -12.78
N PRO A 29 41.80 7.25 -12.15
CA PRO A 29 41.13 7.94 -11.05
C PRO A 29 39.79 8.57 -11.49
N SER A 30 38.78 8.54 -10.61
CA SER A 30 37.45 9.15 -10.84
C SER A 30 37.52 10.64 -11.20
N ARG A 31 38.50 11.36 -10.66
CA ARG A 31 38.79 12.77 -10.96
C ARG A 31 39.06 12.99 -12.45
N LEU A 32 39.73 12.04 -13.11
CA LEU A 32 40.05 12.13 -14.54
C LEU A 32 38.81 11.96 -15.41
N VAL A 33 37.89 11.08 -15.03
CA VAL A 33 36.58 10.92 -15.69
C VAL A 33 35.74 12.19 -15.55
N ALA A 34 35.72 12.80 -14.36
CA ALA A 34 35.08 14.09 -14.14
C ALA A 34 35.69 15.19 -15.01
N TYR A 35 37.02 15.24 -15.12
CA TYR A 35 37.73 16.17 -16.00
C TYR A 35 37.37 15.97 -17.47
N TRP A 36 37.34 14.73 -17.97
CA TRP A 36 36.92 14.42 -19.34
C TRP A 36 35.49 14.85 -19.64
N ARG A 37 34.59 14.66 -18.67
CA ARG A 37 33.21 15.11 -18.77
C ARG A 37 33.11 16.63 -18.89
N SER A 38 33.77 17.36 -17.98
CA SER A 38 33.78 18.84 -18.01
C SER A 38 34.35 19.37 -19.32
N LYS A 39 35.48 18.81 -19.79
CA LYS A 39 36.13 19.21 -21.04
C LYS A 39 35.27 18.95 -22.28
N LYS A 40 34.35 17.98 -22.23
CA LYS A 40 33.44 17.62 -23.33
C LYS A 40 32.01 18.16 -23.14
N ASN A 41 31.80 18.99 -22.13
CA ASN A 41 30.50 19.53 -21.73
C ASN A 41 29.43 18.44 -21.55
N ILE A 42 29.76 17.38 -20.81
CA ILE A 42 28.84 16.30 -20.45
C ILE A 42 28.45 16.45 -18.97
N GLY A 43 27.17 16.73 -18.73
CA GLY A 43 26.60 16.84 -17.39
C GLY A 43 26.68 15.55 -16.58
N GLN A 44 26.39 15.63 -15.29
CA GLN A 44 26.34 14.44 -14.43
C GLN A 44 25.16 13.55 -14.79
N TYR A 45 25.35 12.24 -14.67
CA TYR A 45 24.29 11.29 -14.97
C TYR A 45 23.21 11.43 -13.90
N SER A 46 22.07 12.00 -14.27
CA SER A 46 20.98 12.32 -13.35
C SER A 46 19.74 11.45 -13.54
N PHE A 47 19.84 10.33 -14.28
CA PHE A 47 18.69 9.43 -14.42
C PHE A 47 18.33 8.81 -13.07
N SER A 48 17.09 9.05 -12.66
CA SER A 48 16.48 8.42 -11.49
C SER A 48 16.62 6.90 -11.57
N LYS A 49 16.96 6.27 -10.43
CA LYS A 49 17.14 4.80 -10.33
C LYS A 49 15.89 4.03 -10.80
N TYR A 50 14.70 4.60 -10.60
CA TYR A 50 13.41 4.07 -11.03
C TYR A 50 12.67 5.13 -11.84
N SER A 51 12.04 4.73 -12.95
CA SER A 51 11.19 5.61 -13.75
C SER A 51 9.92 5.98 -12.98
N HIS A 52 9.29 7.09 -13.39
CA HIS A 52 8.02 7.54 -12.81
C HIS A 52 6.90 6.50 -13.02
N GLU A 53 6.78 5.99 -14.24
CA GLU A 53 5.80 4.98 -14.66
C GLU A 53 5.85 3.73 -13.79
N LYS A 54 7.05 3.22 -13.50
CA LYS A 54 7.22 2.01 -12.70
C LYS A 54 6.78 2.19 -11.24
N ILE A 55 6.98 3.40 -10.68
CA ILE A 55 6.50 3.71 -9.33
C ILE A 55 4.98 3.84 -9.31
N ILE A 56 4.37 4.40 -10.37
CA ILE A 56 2.91 4.47 -10.50
C ILE A 56 2.32 3.06 -10.61
N GLU A 57 2.83 2.22 -11.51
CA GLU A 57 2.33 0.87 -11.74
C GLU A 57 2.31 0.04 -10.44
N LEU A 58 3.40 0.11 -9.67
CA LEU A 58 3.50 -0.60 -8.38
C LEU A 58 2.59 0.01 -7.32
N TRP A 59 2.43 1.33 -7.33
CA TRP A 59 1.52 2.01 -6.40
C TRP A 59 0.07 1.67 -6.72
N GLU A 60 -0.32 1.62 -7.99
CA GLU A 60 -1.66 1.21 -8.43
C GLU A 60 -1.94 -0.26 -8.12
N ARG A 61 -0.95 -1.15 -8.32
CA ARG A 61 -1.10 -2.58 -8.06
C ARG A 61 -1.29 -2.91 -6.57
N TYR A 62 -0.45 -2.35 -5.69
CA TYR A 62 -0.43 -2.76 -4.28
C TYR A 62 -1.01 -1.73 -3.32
N GLY A 63 -0.84 -0.43 -3.61
CA GLY A 63 -1.17 0.71 -2.74
C GLY A 63 -0.70 0.62 -1.29
N ASP A 64 0.30 -0.22 -1.02
CA ASP A 64 1.09 -0.30 0.21
C ASP A 64 2.57 -0.10 -0.13
N ASP A 65 3.20 0.85 0.56
CA ASP A 65 4.61 1.19 0.40
C ASP A 65 5.52 -0.01 0.72
N ARG A 66 5.13 -0.89 1.65
CA ARG A 66 5.94 -2.07 2.03
C ARG A 66 5.95 -3.12 0.93
N LEU A 67 4.79 -3.44 0.36
CA LEU A 67 4.66 -4.43 -0.71
C LEU A 67 5.29 -3.92 -2.00
N ALA A 68 4.99 -2.68 -2.38
CA ALA A 68 5.59 -2.06 -3.57
C ALA A 68 7.12 -1.88 -3.43
N GLY A 69 7.60 -1.61 -2.20
CA GLY A 69 9.03 -1.58 -1.90
C GLY A 69 9.70 -2.94 -2.03
N ALA A 70 9.07 -4.00 -1.51
CA ALA A 70 9.60 -5.37 -1.57
C ALA A 70 9.84 -5.83 -3.03
N GLU A 71 8.91 -5.53 -3.94
CA GLU A 71 9.02 -5.85 -5.37
C GLU A 71 10.22 -5.16 -6.04
N LEU A 72 10.56 -3.94 -5.60
CA LEU A 72 11.74 -3.21 -6.08
C LEU A 72 13.03 -3.54 -5.34
N GLY A 73 12.98 -4.44 -4.36
CA GLY A 73 14.09 -4.75 -3.46
C GLY A 73 14.52 -3.55 -2.61
N ILE A 74 13.60 -2.64 -2.30
CA ILE A 74 13.85 -1.47 -1.44
C ILE A 74 12.98 -1.53 -0.18
N SER A 75 13.40 -0.83 0.86
CA SER A 75 12.58 -0.67 2.05
C SER A 75 11.32 0.14 1.74
N GLY A 76 10.22 -0.13 2.45
CA GLY A 76 8.97 0.64 2.31
C GLY A 76 9.17 2.16 2.46
N PRO A 77 9.95 2.65 3.44
CA PRO A 77 10.31 4.07 3.51
C PRO A 77 11.06 4.58 2.28
N GLY A 78 11.91 3.75 1.66
CA GLY A 78 12.57 4.06 0.40
C GLY A 78 11.58 4.26 -0.75
N PHE A 79 10.58 3.38 -0.85
CA PHE A 79 9.50 3.53 -1.84
C PHE A 79 8.69 4.81 -1.61
N ARG A 80 8.37 5.14 -0.35
CA ARG A 80 7.69 6.38 0.03
C ARG A 80 8.46 7.63 -0.44
N GLN A 81 9.78 7.65 -0.33
CA GLN A 81 10.60 8.77 -0.83
C GLN A 81 10.47 8.95 -2.35
N TRP A 82 10.42 7.85 -3.11
CA TRP A 82 10.16 7.92 -4.55
C TRP A 82 8.76 8.45 -4.87
N ARG A 83 7.74 8.05 -4.12
CA ARG A 83 6.39 8.62 -4.26
C ARG A 83 6.36 10.11 -3.97
N ILE A 84 7.04 10.57 -2.93
CA ILE A 84 7.13 12.00 -2.58
C ILE A 84 7.82 12.76 -3.71
N LYS A 85 8.96 12.26 -4.20
CA LYS A 85 9.71 12.84 -5.33
C LYS A 85 8.83 13.00 -6.58
N TYR A 86 7.91 12.06 -6.80
CA TYR A 86 7.00 12.04 -7.94
C TYR A 86 5.60 12.62 -7.67
N GLY A 87 5.33 13.16 -6.48
CA GLY A 87 4.04 13.78 -6.15
C GLY A 87 2.86 12.80 -5.97
N ILE A 88 3.10 11.50 -5.83
CA ILE A 88 2.05 10.47 -5.76
C ILE A 88 1.50 10.36 -4.32
N LYS A 89 0.60 11.29 -3.96
CA LYS A 89 0.02 11.39 -2.61
C LYS A 89 -1.24 10.53 -2.42
N LYS A 90 -2.09 10.44 -3.44
CA LYS A 90 -3.39 9.76 -3.34
C LYS A 90 -3.22 8.24 -3.38
N LYS A 91 -3.89 7.53 -2.47
CA LYS A 91 -3.99 6.07 -2.51
C LYS A 91 -4.87 5.65 -3.71
N PRO A 92 -4.55 4.56 -4.42
CA PRO A 92 -5.34 4.11 -5.56
C PRO A 92 -6.78 3.83 -5.15
N VAL A 93 -7.72 4.07 -6.06
CA VAL A 93 -9.17 3.97 -5.82
C VAL A 93 -9.59 2.53 -5.55
N GLN A 94 -8.90 1.54 -6.12
CA GLN A 94 -9.20 0.12 -5.96
C GLN A 94 -9.18 -0.32 -4.48
N LEU A 95 -8.25 0.19 -3.67
CA LEU A 95 -8.17 -0.11 -2.24
C LEU A 95 -9.16 0.68 -1.37
N LYS A 96 -9.84 1.69 -1.94
CA LYS A 96 -10.99 2.32 -1.26
C LYS A 96 -12.23 1.44 -1.37
N MET A 97 -12.34 0.63 -2.42
CA MET A 97 -13.48 -0.27 -2.63
C MET A 97 -13.37 -1.51 -1.74
N GLU A 98 -12.16 -2.01 -1.45
CA GLU A 98 -11.96 -3.06 -0.43
C GLU A 98 -12.43 -2.62 0.97
N GLN A 99 -12.38 -1.32 1.30
CA GLN A 99 -12.92 -0.80 2.58
C GLN A 99 -14.45 -0.80 2.65
N LEU A 100 -15.12 -0.95 1.50
CA LEU A 100 -16.57 -1.11 1.42
C LEU A 100 -16.99 -2.59 1.44
N GLU A 101 -16.04 -3.53 1.36
CA GLU A 101 -16.32 -4.91 1.68
C GLU A 101 -16.61 -4.97 3.18
N LEU A 102 -17.89 -5.14 3.51
CA LEU A 102 -18.34 -5.56 4.82
C LEU A 102 -17.63 -6.88 5.13
N ASP A 103 -16.61 -6.82 5.98
CA ASP A 103 -15.88 -7.98 6.48
C ASP A 103 -16.81 -8.76 7.43
N LEU A 104 -17.80 -9.47 6.84
CA LEU A 104 -18.78 -10.30 7.53
C LEU A 104 -18.17 -11.62 8.00
N ARG A 105 -16.91 -11.90 7.62
CA ARG A 105 -16.21 -13.15 7.91
C ARG A 105 -15.16 -13.00 8.99
N GLY A 106 -15.47 -12.30 10.08
CA GLY A 106 -14.78 -12.49 11.37
C GLY A 106 -13.24 -12.61 11.31
N THR A 107 -12.57 -11.93 10.37
CA THR A 107 -11.11 -11.99 10.28
C THR A 107 -10.57 -11.08 11.36
N TYR A 108 -10.52 -11.61 12.58
CA TYR A 108 -9.89 -10.98 13.73
C TYR A 108 -8.40 -10.79 13.45
N ARG A 109 -8.03 -9.71 12.75
CA ARG A 109 -6.73 -9.11 12.97
C ARG A 109 -6.79 -8.57 14.39
N LYS A 110 -6.25 -9.34 15.36
CA LYS A 110 -6.00 -8.87 16.71
C LYS A 110 -5.13 -7.62 16.61
N SER A 111 -5.78 -6.46 16.58
CA SER A 111 -5.14 -5.18 16.84
C SER A 111 -4.46 -5.35 18.19
N ARG A 112 -3.14 -5.10 18.23
CA ARG A 112 -2.34 -5.05 19.47
C ARG A 112 -2.88 -4.03 20.48
N ASP A 113 -3.81 -3.20 20.04
CA ASP A 113 -4.51 -2.20 20.82
C ASP A 113 -5.97 -2.64 21.00
N SER A 114 -6.23 -3.42 22.05
CA SER A 114 -7.57 -3.93 22.43
C SER A 114 -8.52 -2.81 22.88
N ARG A 115 -8.05 -1.56 22.97
CA ARG A 115 -8.83 -0.39 23.39
C ARG A 115 -9.58 0.33 22.26
N ARG A 116 -9.30 0.01 20.99
CA ARG A 116 -10.05 0.63 19.88
C ARG A 116 -11.36 -0.11 19.65
N GLU A 117 -12.46 0.53 20.01
CA GLU A 117 -13.80 0.07 19.66
C GLU A 117 -13.93 -0.11 18.14
N THR A 118 -14.33 -1.31 17.72
CA THR A 118 -14.58 -1.62 16.31
C THR A 118 -15.80 -0.86 15.80
N PHE A 119 -15.91 -0.69 14.48
CA PHE A 119 -17.06 -0.04 13.86
C PHE A 119 -18.38 -0.68 14.30
N ILE A 120 -18.42 -2.01 14.39
CA ILE A 120 -19.57 -2.78 14.86
C ILE A 120 -19.90 -2.43 16.33
N LYS A 121 -18.92 -2.40 17.24
CA LYS A 121 -19.15 -2.00 18.64
C LYS A 121 -19.74 -0.60 18.75
N LYS A 122 -19.26 0.36 17.97
CA LYS A 122 -19.78 1.74 17.94
C LYS A 122 -21.21 1.80 17.39
N LEU A 123 -21.48 1.05 16.31
CA LEU A 123 -22.80 0.99 15.71
C LEU A 123 -23.82 0.39 16.69
N LEU A 124 -23.45 -0.74 17.32
CA LEU A 124 -24.26 -1.42 18.32
C LEU A 124 -24.49 -0.55 19.55
N ALA A 125 -23.45 0.07 20.12
CA ALA A 125 -23.57 1.01 21.24
C ALA A 125 -24.52 2.16 20.92
N LYS A 126 -24.36 2.78 19.75
CA LYS A 126 -25.24 3.86 19.28
C LYS A 126 -26.69 3.40 19.17
N LYS A 127 -26.93 2.19 18.67
CA LYS A 127 -28.28 1.66 18.44
C LYS A 127 -28.95 1.10 19.71
N SER A 128 -28.18 0.65 20.68
CA SER A 128 -28.68 0.24 22.01
C SER A 128 -28.78 1.39 23.01
N GLY A 129 -28.30 2.60 22.66
CA GLY A 129 -28.25 3.75 23.56
C GLY A 129 -27.17 3.65 24.64
N LEU A 130 -26.23 2.72 24.50
CA LEU A 130 -25.12 2.52 25.43
C LEU A 130 -23.90 3.36 25.02
N LYS A 131 -23.05 3.68 26.00
CA LYS A 131 -21.79 4.41 25.74
C LYS A 131 -20.74 3.54 25.04
N SER A 132 -20.70 2.26 25.38
CA SER A 132 -19.80 1.25 24.81
C SER A 132 -20.45 -0.14 24.93
N VAL A 133 -19.95 -1.10 24.15
CA VAL A 133 -20.40 -2.51 24.18
C VAL A 133 -19.18 -3.41 24.31
N GLU A 134 -19.23 -4.33 25.28
CA GLU A 134 -18.18 -5.32 25.51
C GLU A 134 -18.41 -6.64 24.76
N GLU A 135 -17.35 -7.41 24.55
CA GLU A 135 -17.45 -8.72 23.90
C GLU A 135 -18.14 -9.71 24.86
N GLY A 136 -19.16 -10.41 24.35
CA GLY A 136 -19.98 -11.32 25.17
C GLY A 136 -21.19 -10.65 25.85
N GLN A 137 -21.31 -9.32 25.77
CA GLN A 137 -22.48 -8.61 26.27
C GLN A 137 -23.68 -8.85 25.35
N VAL A 138 -24.79 -9.35 25.91
CA VAL A 138 -26.06 -9.47 25.20
C VAL A 138 -26.74 -8.11 25.19
N ILE A 139 -27.03 -7.60 23.99
CA ILE A 139 -27.71 -6.33 23.79
C ILE A 139 -28.93 -6.50 22.89
N SER A 140 -30.02 -5.81 23.21
CA SER A 140 -31.17 -5.70 22.33
C SER A 140 -31.02 -4.45 21.47
N VAL A 141 -31.19 -4.60 20.15
CA VAL A 141 -31.02 -3.54 19.18
C VAL A 141 -32.20 -3.54 18.22
N ARG A 142 -32.81 -2.37 18.03
CA ARG A 142 -33.84 -2.19 17.00
C ARG A 142 -33.18 -1.83 15.66
N PRO A 143 -33.34 -2.66 14.60
CA PRO A 143 -32.80 -2.34 13.28
C PRO A 143 -33.63 -1.25 12.59
N ASP A 144 -32.98 -0.43 11.77
CA ASP A 144 -33.68 0.57 10.93
C ASP A 144 -34.27 -0.06 9.65
N LEU A 145 -33.64 -1.13 9.17
CA LEU A 145 -34.03 -1.86 7.96
C LEU A 145 -33.68 -3.34 8.17
N ALA A 146 -34.68 -4.20 8.11
CA ALA A 146 -34.51 -5.65 8.05
C ALA A 146 -34.78 -6.08 6.61
N VAL A 147 -33.75 -6.55 5.91
CA VAL A 147 -33.91 -7.14 4.58
C VAL A 147 -34.07 -8.65 4.76
N SER A 148 -35.25 -9.13 4.40
CA SER A 148 -35.60 -10.55 4.40
C SER A 148 -35.65 -10.99 2.93
N VAL A 149 -34.89 -12.03 2.60
CA VAL A 149 -34.99 -12.74 1.31
C VAL A 149 -36.03 -13.84 1.48
N ASP A 150 -36.72 -14.25 0.40
CA ASP A 150 -37.87 -15.19 0.38
C ASP A 150 -37.73 -16.47 1.24
N ASP A 151 -36.52 -16.88 1.62
CA ASP A 151 -36.26 -18.03 2.51
C ASP A 151 -36.48 -17.76 4.02
N THR A 152 -37.13 -16.66 4.37
CA THR A 152 -37.32 -16.24 5.76
C THR A 152 -38.13 -17.25 6.56
N GLU A 153 -39.07 -17.96 5.94
CA GLU A 153 -39.81 -19.03 6.60
C GLU A 153 -38.92 -20.23 7.00
N GLN A 154 -37.94 -20.59 6.17
CA GLN A 154 -37.03 -21.70 6.45
C GLN A 154 -36.10 -21.35 7.60
N ILE A 155 -35.61 -20.11 7.63
CA ILE A 155 -34.77 -19.58 8.69
C ILE A 155 -35.55 -19.56 10.01
N ILE A 156 -36.78 -19.03 10.02
CA ILE A 156 -37.63 -19.02 11.22
C ILE A 156 -37.91 -20.44 11.74
N LYS A 157 -38.15 -21.41 10.84
CA LYS A 157 -38.34 -22.82 11.22
C LYS A 157 -37.09 -23.41 11.89
N GLN A 158 -35.89 -23.13 11.38
CA GLN A 158 -34.64 -23.60 12.00
C GLN A 158 -34.38 -22.96 13.38
N PHE A 159 -34.72 -21.69 13.57
CA PHE A 159 -34.59 -21.01 14.87
C PHE A 159 -35.58 -21.52 15.92
N LYS A 160 -36.79 -21.89 15.51
CA LYS A 160 -37.76 -22.56 16.40
C LYS A 160 -37.30 -23.95 16.83
N LEU A 161 -36.68 -24.70 15.93
CA LEU A 161 -36.12 -26.04 16.22
C LEU A 161 -34.92 -25.99 17.18
N THR A 162 -34.16 -24.90 17.17
CA THR A 162 -33.03 -24.67 18.11
C THR A 162 -33.47 -24.06 19.45
N GLY A 163 -34.78 -23.91 19.69
CA GLY A 163 -35.33 -23.56 21.01
C GLY A 163 -35.39 -22.07 21.33
N PHE A 164 -35.26 -21.19 20.32
CA PHE A 164 -35.41 -19.74 20.52
C PHE A 164 -36.88 -19.32 20.29
N PRO A 165 -37.60 -18.83 21.32
CA PRO A 165 -39.05 -18.60 21.25
C PRO A 165 -39.47 -17.35 20.48
N LYS A 166 -38.55 -16.42 20.19
CA LYS A 166 -38.79 -15.23 19.36
C LYS A 166 -37.57 -14.95 18.49
N VAL A 167 -37.81 -14.73 17.19
CA VAL A 167 -36.77 -14.37 16.22
C VAL A 167 -36.81 -12.86 15.92
N TRP A 168 -37.99 -12.22 16.05
CA TRP A 168 -38.21 -10.78 15.88
C TRP A 168 -39.33 -10.32 16.83
N ASP A 169 -39.25 -9.07 17.30
CA ASP A 169 -40.34 -8.32 17.93
C ASP A 169 -40.98 -7.37 16.91
#